data_AF-A0A7Z0WJ79-F1
#
_entry.id   AF-A0A7Z0WJ79-F1
#
_cell.length_a   1.000
_cell.length_b   1.000
_cell.length_c   1.000
_cell.angle_alpha   90.00
_cell.angle_beta   90.00
_cell.angle_gamma   90.00
#
_symmetry.space_group_name_H-M   'P 1'
#
loop_
_entity.id
_entity.type
_entity.pdbx_description
1 polymer ?
#
loop_
_entity_poly.entity_id
_entity_poly.type
_entity_poly.pdbx_seq_one_letter_code
_entity_poly.pdbx_strand_id
1 'polypeptide(L)'
;RGARPAMPSRSGPPTAAGRWSLVTARETDPTRRAHARAESFLERHGVLTRGALDTERVSGGFSGVYKVLRAMEESGQIVRGYVVEGLGAAQFAARGAVDRLRALSRTDGVAPGEEIVARVLAAADPAQPYGAALDWPAPVGDGKHRPGRKAGALAVLVDGRATLYVERGGRSLLSFTDDEPTLRLAAEALSLAVREGWLGQLAVQRADGETALTSNLAAILRDAGFRATPKGLRLRA
;
A
#
# COMPACT_ATOMS: atom_id res chain seq x y z
N ARG A 1 51.25 -1.68 24.15
CA ARG A 1 49.89 -1.12 24.35
C ARG A 1 49.59 -0.22 23.16
N GLY A 2 48.82 -0.68 22.17
CA GLY A 2 48.53 0.10 20.96
C GLY A 2 47.53 1.22 21.25
N ALA A 3 47.84 2.44 20.85
CA ALA A 3 46.97 3.59 21.00
C ALA A 3 45.73 3.46 20.11
N ARG A 4 44.57 3.89 20.63
CA ARG A 4 43.29 3.91 19.91
C ARG A 4 43.36 4.95 18.77
N PRO A 5 42.81 4.70 17.57
CA PRO A 5 42.83 5.67 16.49
C PRO A 5 42.07 6.94 16.90
N ALA A 6 42.66 8.12 16.64
CA ALA A 6 41.98 9.39 16.85
C ALA A 6 40.83 9.53 15.83
N MET A 7 39.61 9.69 16.33
CA MET A 7 38.45 9.99 15.47
C MET A 7 38.62 11.37 14.83
N PRO A 8 38.27 11.56 13.55
CA PRO A 8 38.39 12.85 12.89
C PRO A 8 37.52 13.89 13.61
N SER A 9 38.16 14.95 14.12
CA SER A 9 37.48 16.15 14.57
C SER A 9 36.85 16.83 13.36
N ARG A 10 35.53 16.93 13.36
CA ARG A 10 34.70 17.55 12.31
C ARG A 10 35.27 18.92 11.90
N SER A 11 35.85 19.01 10.71
CA SER A 11 36.26 20.27 10.08
C SER A 11 35.40 20.56 8.84
N GLY A 12 34.12 20.84 9.08
CA GLY A 12 33.21 21.40 8.08
C GLY A 12 32.74 22.79 8.51
N PRO A 13 32.44 23.72 7.57
CA PRO A 13 31.93 25.04 7.91
C PRO A 13 30.68 24.94 8.81
N PRO A 14 30.41 25.93 9.68
CA PRO A 14 29.30 25.88 10.65
C PRO A 14 27.92 25.62 10.00
N THR A 15 27.78 25.96 8.72
CA THR A 15 26.59 25.74 7.89
C THR A 15 26.42 24.29 7.41
N ALA A 16 27.50 23.48 7.42
CA ALA A 16 27.50 22.05 7.08
C ALA A 16 27.24 21.14 8.30
N ALA A 17 27.27 21.69 9.52
CA ALA A 17 26.85 21.01 10.72
C ALA A 17 25.34 21.25 10.92
N GLY A 18 24.50 20.36 10.42
CA GLY A 18 23.05 20.43 10.67
C GLY A 18 22.75 20.64 12.17
N ARG A 19 21.66 21.35 12.50
CA ARG A 19 21.23 21.56 13.88
C ARG A 19 20.66 20.26 14.44
N TRP A 20 21.52 19.44 15.04
CA TRP A 20 21.10 18.24 15.74
C TRP A 20 20.57 18.62 17.12
N SER A 21 19.29 18.36 17.38
CA SER A 21 18.72 18.40 18.72
C SER A 21 18.59 16.99 19.29
N LEU A 22 18.67 16.86 20.61
CA LEU A 22 18.32 15.61 21.27
C LEU A 22 16.85 15.30 20.98
N VAL A 23 16.56 14.10 20.52
CA VAL A 23 15.17 13.63 20.38
C VAL A 23 14.59 13.43 21.78
N THR A 24 13.30 13.73 21.95
CA THR A 24 12.58 13.48 23.19
C THR A 24 12.85 12.06 23.69
N ALA A 25 13.10 11.93 25.01
CA ALA A 25 13.32 10.63 25.61
C ALA A 25 12.12 9.70 25.34
N ARG A 26 12.42 8.43 25.04
CA ARG A 26 11.38 7.44 24.76
C ARG A 26 10.57 7.17 26.02
N GLU A 27 9.24 7.23 25.93
CA GLU A 27 8.34 6.80 27.00
C GLU A 27 8.67 5.37 27.44
N THR A 28 8.74 5.13 28.75
CA THR A 28 9.14 3.85 29.35
C THR A 28 7.95 3.02 29.81
N ASP A 29 6.81 3.64 30.09
CA ASP A 29 5.60 2.93 30.50
C ASP A 29 5.07 2.05 29.34
N PRO A 30 5.05 0.71 29.50
CA PRO A 30 4.58 -0.19 28.47
C PRO A 30 3.11 0.02 28.09
N THR A 31 2.26 0.44 29.03
CA THR A 31 0.83 0.69 28.80
C THR A 31 0.63 1.92 27.94
N ARG A 32 1.27 3.05 28.29
CA ARG A 32 1.22 4.28 27.47
C ARG A 32 1.72 4.04 26.05
N ARG A 33 2.81 3.27 25.91
CA ARG A 33 3.34 2.88 24.60
C ARG A 33 2.38 2.01 23.80
N ALA A 34 1.70 1.07 24.44
CA ALA A 34 0.72 0.20 23.78
C ALA A 34 -0.51 1.00 23.34
N HIS A 35 -0.95 1.95 24.15
CA HIS A 35 -2.04 2.87 23.82
C HIS A 35 -1.72 3.78 22.63
N ALA A 36 -0.62 4.52 22.68
CA ALA A 36 -0.22 5.39 21.57
C ALA A 36 -0.03 4.60 20.25
N ARG A 37 0.43 3.35 20.35
CA ARG A 37 0.55 2.45 19.21
C ARG A 37 -0.80 2.00 18.67
N ALA A 38 -1.75 1.65 19.55
CA ALA A 38 -3.11 1.29 19.13
C ALA A 38 -3.80 2.46 18.42
N GLU A 39 -3.67 3.68 18.94
CA GLU A 39 -4.18 4.90 18.28
C GLU A 39 -3.57 5.09 16.89
N SER A 40 -2.24 5.03 16.77
CA SER A 40 -1.56 5.17 15.48
C SER A 40 -2.01 4.13 14.44
N PHE A 41 -2.32 2.90 14.86
CA PHE A 41 -2.85 1.87 13.96
C PHE A 41 -4.31 2.13 13.58
N LEU A 42 -5.14 2.58 14.51
CA LEU A 42 -6.54 2.94 14.23
C LEU A 42 -6.63 4.12 13.27
N GLU A 43 -5.79 5.13 13.43
CA GLU A 43 -5.72 6.29 12.51
C GLU A 43 -5.28 5.88 11.11
N ARG A 44 -4.28 5.00 11.01
CA ARG A 44 -3.72 4.56 9.73
C ARG A 44 -4.63 3.61 8.96
N HIS A 45 -5.21 2.63 9.64
CA HIS A 45 -5.99 1.56 9.00
C HIS A 45 -7.49 1.87 8.96
N GLY A 46 -7.99 2.71 9.87
CA GLY A 46 -9.42 2.99 10.06
C GLY A 46 -10.17 1.82 10.71
N VAL A 47 -10.04 0.63 10.10
CA VAL A 47 -10.51 -0.67 10.61
C VAL A 47 -9.29 -1.56 10.84
N LEU A 48 -9.03 -1.85 12.10
CA LEU A 48 -7.91 -2.68 12.52
C LEU A 48 -8.32 -4.14 12.59
N THR A 49 -7.64 -4.97 11.80
CA THR A 49 -7.81 -6.43 11.78
C THR A 49 -6.50 -7.12 12.16
N ARG A 50 -6.56 -8.43 12.42
CA ARG A 50 -5.34 -9.21 12.71
C ARG A 50 -4.33 -9.17 11.56
N GLY A 51 -4.78 -9.43 10.33
CA GLY A 51 -3.90 -9.47 9.14
C GLY A 51 -3.27 -8.12 8.80
N ALA A 52 -3.96 -7.01 9.05
CA ALA A 52 -3.38 -5.67 8.88
C ALA A 52 -2.12 -5.47 9.74
N LEU A 53 -2.15 -5.92 11.00
CA LEU A 53 -1.03 -5.77 11.94
C LEU A 53 0.17 -6.67 11.65
N ASP A 54 -0.02 -7.77 10.93
CA ASP A 54 1.10 -8.63 10.54
C ASP A 54 2.11 -7.86 9.65
N THR A 55 1.64 -6.85 8.91
CA THR A 55 2.50 -5.99 8.10
C THR A 55 3.22 -4.89 8.89
N GLU A 56 2.71 -4.54 10.07
CA GLU A 56 3.24 -3.47 10.93
C GLU A 56 4.46 -3.89 11.77
N ARG A 57 4.87 -5.17 11.68
CA ARG A 57 6.05 -5.74 12.37
C ARG A 57 6.08 -5.41 13.86
N VAL A 58 4.91 -5.45 14.50
CA VAL A 58 4.75 -5.10 15.91
C VAL A 58 5.32 -6.19 16.81
N SER A 59 6.20 -5.82 17.73
CA SER A 59 6.65 -6.73 18.80
C SER A 59 5.45 -7.24 19.60
N GLY A 60 5.26 -8.57 19.65
CA GLY A 60 4.11 -9.21 20.30
C GLY A 60 2.86 -9.32 19.41
N GLY A 61 2.93 -8.87 18.15
CA GLY A 61 1.84 -8.94 17.18
C GLY A 61 0.55 -8.27 17.65
N PHE A 62 -0.58 -8.79 17.14
CA PHE A 62 -1.92 -8.31 17.51
C PHE A 62 -2.19 -8.43 19.03
N SER A 63 -1.70 -9.48 19.67
CA SER A 63 -1.87 -9.69 21.11
C SER A 63 -1.25 -8.57 21.96
N GLY A 64 -0.20 -7.91 21.45
CA GLY A 64 0.48 -6.82 22.13
C GLY A 64 -0.37 -5.56 22.30
N VAL A 65 -1.38 -5.34 21.45
CA VAL A 65 -2.30 -4.19 21.53
C VAL A 65 -3.73 -4.60 21.87
N TYR A 66 -4.07 -5.89 21.79
CA TYR A 66 -5.43 -6.38 22.00
C TYR A 66 -6.06 -5.99 23.35
N LYS A 67 -5.31 -6.07 24.45
CA LYS A 67 -5.81 -5.66 25.78
C LYS A 67 -6.20 -4.19 25.81
N VAL A 68 -5.42 -3.35 25.13
CA VAL A 68 -5.70 -1.91 25.03
C VAL A 68 -6.91 -1.65 24.15
N LEU A 69 -7.00 -2.32 22.99
CA LEU A 69 -8.16 -2.22 22.09
C LEU A 69 -9.46 -2.65 22.79
N ARG A 70 -9.43 -3.70 23.61
CA ARG A 70 -10.58 -4.09 24.44
C ARG A 70 -10.96 -2.98 25.43
N ALA A 71 -10.01 -2.43 26.18
CA ALA A 71 -10.31 -1.35 27.13
C ALA A 71 -10.82 -0.07 26.43
N MET A 72 -10.29 0.23 25.24
CA MET A 72 -10.78 1.33 24.40
C MET A 72 -12.22 1.08 23.91
N GLU A 73 -12.61 -0.17 23.63
CA GLU A 73 -13.98 -0.53 23.29
C GLU A 73 -14.91 -0.45 24.52
N GLU A 74 -14.52 -0.99 25.66
CA GLU A 74 -15.29 -0.92 26.92
C GLU A 74 -15.55 0.54 27.36
N SER A 75 -14.59 1.44 27.13
CA SER A 75 -14.75 2.89 27.36
C SER A 75 -15.48 3.64 26.24
N GLY A 76 -15.85 2.94 25.16
CA GLY A 76 -16.59 3.50 24.02
C GLY A 76 -15.77 4.35 23.06
N GLN A 77 -14.44 4.43 23.19
CA GLN A 77 -13.56 5.20 22.29
C GLN A 77 -13.55 4.62 20.87
N ILE A 78 -13.67 3.30 20.75
CA ILE A 78 -13.72 2.57 19.48
C ILE A 78 -14.88 1.60 19.47
N VAL A 79 -15.19 1.07 18.28
CA VAL A 79 -16.26 0.09 18.09
C VAL A 79 -15.63 -1.23 17.66
N ARG A 80 -16.08 -2.34 18.25
CA ARG A 80 -15.75 -3.69 17.79
C ARG A 80 -16.94 -4.30 17.08
N GLY A 81 -16.73 -4.88 15.91
CA GLY A 81 -17.82 -5.44 15.11
C GLY A 81 -17.33 -6.17 13.87
N TYR A 82 -18.26 -6.78 13.15
CA TYR A 82 -17.98 -7.39 11.85
C TYR A 82 -18.14 -6.32 10.77
N VAL A 83 -17.01 -5.78 10.31
CA VAL A 83 -16.99 -4.66 9.35
C VAL A 83 -16.63 -5.15 7.95
N VAL A 84 -15.66 -6.05 7.86
CA VAL A 84 -15.18 -6.63 6.60
C VAL A 84 -15.52 -8.11 6.58
N GLU A 85 -16.18 -8.54 5.51
CA GLU A 85 -16.53 -9.94 5.29
C GLU A 85 -15.29 -10.83 5.10
N GLY A 86 -15.36 -12.08 5.57
CA GLY A 86 -14.28 -13.06 5.41
C GLY A 86 -13.13 -12.89 6.40
N LEU A 87 -13.13 -11.79 7.17
CA LEU A 87 -12.15 -11.55 8.23
C LEU A 87 -12.72 -11.94 9.60
N GLY A 88 -11.88 -12.53 10.45
CA GLY A 88 -12.32 -12.99 11.79
C GLY A 88 -12.90 -11.87 12.66
N ALA A 89 -13.64 -12.26 13.71
CA ALA A 89 -14.44 -11.34 14.54
C ALA A 89 -13.66 -10.28 15.35
N ALA A 90 -12.33 -10.35 15.37
CA ALA A 90 -11.47 -9.38 16.06
C ALA A 90 -11.16 -8.19 15.15
N GLN A 91 -12.18 -7.38 14.85
CA GLN A 91 -12.05 -6.14 14.08
C GLN A 91 -12.46 -4.95 14.94
N PHE A 92 -11.57 -3.96 15.02
CA PHE A 92 -11.75 -2.75 15.82
C PHE A 92 -11.70 -1.55 14.91
N ALA A 93 -12.71 -0.70 14.94
CA ALA A 93 -12.79 0.47 14.09
C ALA A 93 -12.87 1.74 14.92
N ALA A 94 -12.17 2.78 14.47
CA ALA A 94 -12.46 4.12 14.95
C ALA A 94 -13.93 4.45 14.62
N ARG A 95 -14.65 5.13 15.52
CA ARG A 95 -16.09 5.36 15.36
C ARG A 95 -16.45 5.98 14.00
N GLY A 96 -15.72 7.02 13.59
CA GLY A 96 -15.90 7.66 12.28
C GLY A 96 -15.49 6.81 11.07
N ALA A 97 -14.75 5.71 11.25
CA ALA A 97 -14.48 4.77 10.15
C ALA A 97 -15.72 3.94 9.81
N VAL A 98 -16.47 3.47 10.81
CA VAL A 98 -17.72 2.71 10.60
C VAL A 98 -18.77 3.57 9.88
N ASP A 99 -18.92 4.83 10.31
CA ASP A 99 -19.89 5.74 9.71
C ASP A 99 -19.56 6.06 8.25
N ARG A 100 -18.27 6.23 7.92
CA ARG A 100 -17.80 6.39 6.53
C ARG A 100 -18.06 5.15 5.68
N LEU A 101 -17.79 3.96 6.20
CA LEU A 101 -18.08 2.71 5.49
C LEU A 101 -19.57 2.52 5.23
N ARG A 102 -20.43 2.86 6.20
CA ARG A 102 -21.89 2.85 6.01
C ARG A 102 -22.37 3.91 5.01
N ALA A 103 -21.71 5.06 4.93
CA ALA A 103 -22.03 6.07 3.93
C ALA A 103 -21.72 5.55 2.52
N LEU A 104 -20.57 4.90 2.33
CA LEU A 104 -20.16 4.31 1.05
C LEU A 104 -20.98 3.06 0.68
N SER A 105 -21.35 2.23 1.66
CA SER A 105 -22.13 1.01 1.43
C SER A 105 -23.60 1.30 1.11
N ARG A 106 -24.17 2.42 1.55
CA ARG A 106 -25.57 2.77 1.19
C ARG A 106 -25.70 3.20 -0.28
N THR A 107 -24.58 3.43 -0.94
CA THR A 107 -24.47 3.61 -2.38
C THR A 107 -24.27 2.23 -3.01
N ASP A 108 -25.27 1.34 -2.92
CA ASP A 108 -25.25 -0.06 -3.44
C ASP A 108 -25.16 -0.16 -4.98
N GLY A 109 -24.74 0.91 -5.62
CA GLY A 109 -24.37 1.05 -7.02
C GLY A 109 -23.79 2.44 -7.17
N VAL A 110 -22.67 2.58 -7.88
CA VAL A 110 -22.08 3.87 -8.30
C VAL A 110 -23.23 4.82 -8.58
N ALA A 111 -23.38 5.87 -7.75
CA ALA A 111 -24.47 6.81 -7.98
C ALA A 111 -24.32 7.32 -9.43
N PRO A 112 -25.39 7.49 -10.23
CA PRO A 112 -25.23 7.96 -11.60
C PRO A 112 -24.40 9.25 -11.65
N GLY A 113 -23.17 9.17 -12.17
CA GLY A 113 -22.22 10.29 -12.20
C GLY A 113 -21.08 10.25 -11.16
N GLU A 114 -20.98 9.22 -10.33
CA GLU A 114 -19.82 9.03 -9.45
C GLU A 114 -18.64 8.52 -10.30
N GLU A 115 -17.54 9.28 -10.29
CA GLU A 115 -16.37 9.05 -11.14
C GLU A 115 -15.61 7.80 -10.67
N ILE A 116 -15.40 6.82 -11.56
CA ILE A 116 -14.58 5.64 -11.26
C ILE A 116 -13.15 6.10 -10.99
N VAL A 117 -12.62 5.75 -9.82
CA VAL A 117 -11.34 6.26 -9.35
C VAL A 117 -10.26 5.19 -9.40
N ALA A 118 -9.23 5.43 -10.22
CA ALA A 118 -7.99 4.66 -10.21
C ALA A 118 -6.94 5.30 -9.28
N ARG A 119 -6.27 4.48 -8.47
CA ARG A 119 -5.22 4.89 -7.53
C ARG A 119 -4.00 3.99 -7.67
N VAL A 120 -2.82 4.59 -7.80
CA VAL A 120 -1.53 3.89 -7.77
C VAL A 120 -0.94 4.03 -6.38
N LEU A 121 -0.70 2.91 -5.72
CA LEU A 121 -0.11 2.86 -4.38
C LEU A 121 1.18 2.02 -4.43
N ALA A 122 2.12 2.32 -3.55
CA ALA A 122 3.19 1.37 -3.29
C ALA A 122 2.57 0.08 -2.73
N ALA A 123 3.04 -1.09 -3.18
CA ALA A 123 2.49 -2.38 -2.72
C ALA A 123 2.72 -2.62 -1.22
N ALA A 124 3.61 -1.87 -0.58
CA ALA A 124 3.84 -1.90 0.86
C ALA A 124 3.05 -0.83 1.63
N ASP A 125 2.33 0.07 0.95
CA ASP A 125 1.61 1.18 1.56
C ASP A 125 0.46 0.69 2.47
N PRO A 126 0.33 1.15 3.73
CA PRO A 126 -0.72 0.71 4.64
C PRO A 126 -2.16 0.90 4.11
N ALA A 127 -2.41 1.87 3.23
CA ALA A 127 -3.72 2.09 2.63
C ALA A 127 -4.10 1.02 1.59
N GLN A 128 -3.12 0.27 1.09
CA GLN A 128 -3.36 -0.86 0.20
C GLN A 128 -3.63 -2.12 1.05
N PRO A 129 -4.79 -2.80 0.92
CA PRO A 129 -5.18 -3.87 1.84
C PRO A 129 -4.71 -5.28 1.42
N TYR A 130 -4.38 -5.50 0.15
CA TYR A 130 -4.06 -6.84 -0.36
C TYR A 130 -2.66 -7.32 0.04
N GLY A 131 -2.53 -8.61 0.34
CA GLY A 131 -1.36 -9.20 0.98
C GLY A 131 -1.16 -8.77 2.43
N ALA A 132 -2.21 -8.23 3.06
CA ALA A 132 -2.25 -7.81 4.46
C ALA A 132 -3.55 -8.27 5.11
N ALA A 133 -4.56 -7.38 5.12
CA ALA A 133 -5.89 -7.71 5.60
C ALA A 133 -6.67 -8.57 4.59
N LEU A 134 -6.43 -8.38 3.29
CA LEU A 134 -7.08 -9.12 2.22
C LEU A 134 -6.06 -9.98 1.46
N ASP A 135 -6.49 -11.13 0.96
CA ASP A 135 -5.68 -11.95 0.05
C ASP A 135 -5.66 -11.33 -1.35
N TRP A 136 -4.53 -11.43 -2.04
CA TRP A 136 -4.45 -11.01 -3.44
C TRP A 136 -5.40 -11.81 -4.32
N PRO A 137 -6.10 -11.17 -5.28
CA PRO A 137 -6.89 -11.91 -6.27
C PRO A 137 -5.99 -12.82 -7.11
N ALA A 138 -6.60 -13.83 -7.72
CA ALA A 138 -5.92 -14.67 -8.71
C ALA A 138 -5.54 -13.81 -9.94
N PRO A 139 -4.27 -13.81 -10.37
CA PRO A 139 -3.90 -13.18 -11.64
C PRO A 139 -4.59 -13.86 -12.82
N VAL A 140 -4.90 -13.11 -13.89
CA VAL A 140 -5.53 -13.65 -15.11
C VAL A 140 -4.56 -14.57 -15.86
N GLY A 141 -3.27 -14.20 -15.91
CA GLY A 141 -2.26 -14.96 -16.64
C GLY A 141 -1.59 -16.08 -15.85
N ASP A 142 -1.13 -17.10 -16.56
CA ASP A 142 -0.46 -18.30 -16.01
C ASP A 142 1.03 -18.08 -15.67
N GLY A 143 1.39 -16.89 -15.21
CA GLY A 143 2.75 -16.54 -14.84
C GLY A 143 3.22 -17.21 -13.55
N LYS A 144 4.53 -17.44 -13.43
CA LYS A 144 5.17 -17.82 -12.15
C LYS A 144 5.21 -16.67 -11.14
N HIS A 145 5.07 -15.43 -11.62
CA HIS A 145 5.13 -14.26 -10.76
C HIS A 145 3.90 -14.20 -9.85
N ARG A 146 4.12 -13.81 -8.59
CA ARG A 146 3.07 -13.70 -7.58
C ARG A 146 3.15 -12.31 -6.95
N PRO A 147 2.00 -11.64 -6.75
CA PRO A 147 1.98 -10.32 -6.13
C PRO A 147 2.41 -10.42 -4.66
N GLY A 148 2.85 -9.30 -4.11
CA GLY A 148 3.24 -9.24 -2.71
C GLY A 148 3.65 -7.84 -2.28
N ARG A 149 3.66 -7.61 -0.97
CA ARG A 149 4.02 -6.32 -0.37
C ARG A 149 5.53 -6.10 -0.37
N LYS A 150 6.09 -5.78 -1.54
CA LYS A 150 7.53 -5.58 -1.75
C LYS A 150 7.84 -4.09 -1.96
N ALA A 151 8.90 -3.61 -1.33
CA ALA A 151 9.39 -2.25 -1.55
C ALA A 151 9.72 -2.03 -3.04
N GLY A 152 9.19 -0.95 -3.61
CA GLY A 152 9.34 -0.59 -5.02
C GLY A 152 8.40 -1.33 -5.99
N ALA A 153 7.54 -2.24 -5.50
CA ALA A 153 6.41 -2.74 -6.27
C ALA A 153 5.19 -1.81 -6.10
N LEU A 154 4.26 -1.84 -7.05
CA LEU A 154 3.06 -1.01 -7.06
C LEU A 154 1.80 -1.86 -7.16
N ALA A 155 0.72 -1.38 -6.56
CA ALA A 155 -0.63 -1.88 -6.77
C ALA A 155 -1.47 -0.75 -7.36
N VAL A 156 -2.27 -1.09 -8.38
CA VAL A 156 -3.25 -0.18 -8.95
C VAL A 156 -4.63 -0.68 -8.56
N LEU A 157 -5.37 0.17 -7.87
CA LEU A 157 -6.73 -0.10 -7.43
C LEU A 157 -7.70 0.73 -8.28
N VAL A 158 -8.74 0.11 -8.80
CA VAL A 158 -9.88 0.80 -9.44
C VAL A 158 -11.09 0.57 -8.56
N ASP A 159 -11.64 1.63 -7.99
CA ASP A 159 -12.72 1.59 -6.98
C ASP A 159 -12.45 0.58 -5.85
N GLY A 160 -11.21 0.61 -5.35
CA GLY A 160 -10.76 -0.25 -4.25
C GLY A 160 -10.49 -1.71 -4.64
N ARG A 161 -10.82 -2.14 -5.86
CA ARG A 161 -10.48 -3.47 -6.37
C ARG A 161 -9.08 -3.50 -6.95
N ALA A 162 -8.27 -4.49 -6.60
CA ALA A 162 -6.96 -4.67 -7.22
C ALA A 162 -7.12 -5.01 -8.71
N THR A 163 -6.55 -4.17 -9.58
CA THR A 163 -6.64 -4.33 -11.03
C THR A 163 -5.30 -4.72 -11.63
N LEU A 164 -4.23 -3.97 -11.30
CA LEU A 164 -2.88 -4.25 -11.76
C LEU A 164 -1.91 -4.34 -10.59
N TYR A 165 -0.89 -5.18 -10.73
CA TYR A 165 0.28 -5.21 -9.87
C TYR A 165 1.54 -5.07 -10.72
N VAL A 166 2.41 -4.13 -10.35
CA VAL A 166 3.69 -3.90 -11.01
C VAL A 166 4.81 -4.38 -10.09
N GLU A 167 5.61 -5.32 -10.57
CA GLU A 167 6.75 -5.83 -9.80
C GLU A 167 7.77 -4.72 -9.52
N ARG A 168 8.55 -4.89 -8.44
CA ARG A 168 9.74 -4.10 -8.17
C ARG A 168 10.59 -3.91 -9.43
N GLY A 169 10.81 -2.66 -9.79
CA GLY A 169 11.61 -2.27 -10.96
C GLY A 169 10.84 -2.25 -12.28
N GLY A 170 9.53 -2.47 -12.27
CA GLY A 170 8.63 -2.21 -13.39
C GLY A 170 8.67 -3.21 -14.55
N ARG A 171 9.41 -4.32 -14.41
CA ARG A 171 9.67 -5.27 -15.53
C ARG A 171 8.55 -6.26 -15.78
N SER A 172 7.83 -6.64 -14.73
CA SER A 172 6.70 -7.56 -14.82
C SER A 172 5.45 -6.87 -14.32
N LEU A 173 4.35 -7.11 -15.02
CA LEU A 173 3.03 -6.61 -14.68
C LEU A 173 2.05 -7.79 -14.62
N LEU A 174 1.17 -7.79 -13.64
CA LEU A 174 0.07 -8.75 -13.48
C LEU A 174 -1.25 -7.99 -13.54
N SER A 175 -2.23 -8.55 -14.23
CA SER A 175 -3.63 -8.16 -14.15
C SER A 175 -4.42 -9.14 -13.28
N PHE A 176 -5.46 -8.64 -12.63
CA PHE A 176 -6.41 -9.41 -11.81
C PHE A 176 -7.82 -9.44 -12.41
N THR A 177 -7.99 -8.87 -13.61
CA THR A 177 -9.24 -8.82 -14.36
C THR A 177 -8.94 -8.74 -15.85
N ASP A 178 -9.84 -9.25 -16.66
CA ASP A 178 -9.87 -9.15 -18.12
C ASP A 178 -10.80 -8.02 -18.61
N ASP A 179 -11.44 -7.27 -17.71
CA ASP A 179 -12.30 -6.13 -18.04
C ASP A 179 -11.48 -4.97 -18.62
N GLU A 180 -11.56 -4.80 -19.94
CA GLU A 180 -10.76 -3.84 -20.69
C GLU A 180 -10.94 -2.37 -20.24
N PRO A 181 -12.16 -1.85 -19.98
CA PRO A 181 -12.35 -0.51 -19.43
C PRO A 181 -11.62 -0.30 -18.10
N THR A 182 -11.73 -1.24 -17.15
CA THR A 182 -11.03 -1.17 -15.86
C THR A 182 -9.50 -1.21 -16.04
N LEU A 183 -9.00 -2.04 -16.96
CA LEU A 183 -7.58 -2.12 -17.27
C LEU A 183 -7.04 -0.82 -17.89
N ARG A 184 -7.82 -0.15 -18.75
CA ARG A 184 -7.48 1.15 -19.33
C ARG A 184 -7.33 2.22 -18.25
N LEU A 185 -8.30 2.33 -17.34
CA LEU A 185 -8.23 3.26 -16.20
C LEU A 185 -6.99 3.02 -15.33
N ALA A 186 -6.67 1.75 -15.05
CA ALA A 186 -5.48 1.41 -14.28
C ALA A 186 -4.18 1.77 -15.01
N ALA A 187 -4.10 1.53 -16.33
CA ALA A 187 -2.94 1.90 -17.14
C ALA A 187 -2.77 3.43 -17.25
N GLU A 188 -3.87 4.16 -17.38
CA GLU A 188 -3.88 5.63 -17.37
C GLU A 188 -3.41 6.21 -16.04
N ALA A 189 -3.81 5.60 -14.91
CA ALA A 189 -3.33 6.00 -13.59
C ALA A 189 -1.81 5.79 -13.43
N LEU A 190 -1.26 4.67 -13.93
CA LEU A 190 0.19 4.48 -14.01
C LEU A 190 0.85 5.55 -14.88
N SER A 191 0.21 5.90 -15.99
CA SER A 191 0.71 6.92 -16.90
C SER A 191 0.77 8.31 -16.28
N LEU A 192 -0.30 8.69 -15.59
CA LEU A 192 -0.37 9.93 -14.81
C LEU A 192 0.71 9.97 -13.74
N ALA A 193 0.87 8.90 -12.94
CA ALA A 193 1.88 8.83 -11.89
C ALA A 193 3.33 8.97 -12.42
N VAL A 194 3.61 8.48 -13.62
CA VAL A 194 4.91 8.72 -14.28
C VAL A 194 5.04 10.17 -14.74
N ARG A 195 4.03 10.73 -15.42
CA ARG A 195 4.05 12.11 -15.96
C ARG A 195 4.15 13.17 -14.86
N GLU A 196 3.49 12.95 -13.73
CA GLU A 196 3.58 13.82 -12.55
C GLU A 196 4.89 13.65 -11.75
N GLY A 197 5.76 12.71 -12.16
CA GLY A 197 7.08 12.53 -11.58
C GLY A 197 7.16 11.62 -10.35
N TRP A 198 6.05 10.99 -9.94
CA TRP A 198 6.04 10.09 -8.78
C TRP A 198 6.83 8.79 -9.01
N LEU A 199 6.84 8.27 -10.24
CA LEU A 199 7.43 6.96 -10.57
C LEU A 199 8.68 7.02 -11.47
N GLY A 200 8.99 8.18 -12.07
CA GLY A 200 10.12 8.37 -12.97
C GLY A 200 9.96 7.67 -14.34
N GLN A 201 10.16 6.35 -14.40
CA GLN A 201 9.96 5.56 -15.63
C GLN A 201 9.49 4.14 -15.31
N LEU A 202 8.76 3.53 -16.25
CA LEU A 202 8.35 2.13 -16.22
C LEU A 202 8.79 1.41 -17.50
N ALA A 203 9.29 0.18 -17.38
CA ALA A 203 9.78 -0.61 -18.50
C ALA A 203 9.29 -2.05 -18.40
N VAL A 204 8.06 -2.29 -18.85
CA VAL A 204 7.35 -3.56 -18.80
C VAL A 204 7.87 -4.49 -19.89
N GLN A 205 8.48 -5.60 -19.48
CA GLN A 205 9.00 -6.63 -20.39
C GLN A 205 8.04 -7.82 -20.48
N ARG A 206 7.36 -8.11 -19.36
CA ARG A 206 6.34 -9.16 -19.27
C ARG A 206 5.05 -8.64 -18.68
N ALA A 207 3.94 -9.13 -19.22
CA ALA A 207 2.60 -8.89 -18.74
C ALA A 207 1.90 -10.24 -18.69
N ASP A 208 1.31 -10.59 -17.55
CA ASP A 208 0.52 -11.83 -17.38
C ASP A 208 1.26 -13.12 -17.77
N GLY A 209 2.58 -13.11 -17.56
CA GLY A 209 3.42 -14.25 -17.90
C GLY A 209 3.82 -14.32 -19.38
N GLU A 210 3.42 -13.38 -20.22
CA GLU A 210 3.78 -13.27 -21.65
C GLU A 210 4.74 -12.10 -21.92
N THR A 211 5.29 -12.02 -23.13
CA THR A 211 6.07 -10.85 -23.58
C THR A 211 5.14 -9.65 -23.74
N ALA A 212 5.48 -8.51 -23.14
CA ALA A 212 4.59 -7.34 -23.07
C ALA A 212 4.18 -6.74 -24.43
N LEU A 213 4.96 -6.99 -25.49
CA LEU A 213 4.62 -6.52 -26.85
C LEU A 213 3.49 -7.32 -27.49
N THR A 214 3.33 -8.58 -27.09
CA THR A 214 2.37 -9.54 -27.68
C THR A 214 1.26 -9.94 -26.72
N SER A 215 1.29 -9.45 -25.48
CA SER A 215 0.29 -9.77 -24.47
C SER A 215 -1.05 -9.07 -24.74
N ASN A 216 -2.12 -9.58 -24.12
CA ASN A 216 -3.43 -8.92 -24.04
C ASN A 216 -3.36 -7.44 -23.59
N LEU A 217 -2.43 -7.08 -22.70
CA LEU A 217 -2.25 -5.71 -22.21
C LEU A 217 -1.50 -4.78 -23.17
N ALA A 218 -0.99 -5.28 -24.30
CA ALA A 218 -0.08 -4.51 -25.16
C ALA A 218 -0.76 -3.28 -25.79
N ALA A 219 -2.02 -3.42 -26.22
CA ALA A 219 -2.78 -2.31 -26.79
C ALA A 219 -3.14 -1.28 -25.70
N ILE A 220 -3.65 -1.75 -24.57
CA ILE A 220 -4.04 -0.93 -23.41
C ILE A 220 -2.87 -0.06 -22.93
N LEU A 221 -1.69 -0.66 -22.73
CA LEU A 221 -0.50 0.07 -22.30
C LEU A 221 -0.03 1.08 -23.36
N ARG A 222 -0.14 0.76 -24.65
CA ARG A 222 0.21 1.70 -25.73
C ARG A 222 -0.72 2.92 -25.75
N ASP A 223 -2.01 2.68 -25.59
CA ASP A 223 -3.02 3.75 -25.53
C ASP A 223 -2.80 4.66 -24.31
N ALA A 224 -2.34 4.09 -23.19
CA ALA A 224 -1.91 4.84 -22.00
C ALA A 224 -0.57 5.59 -22.18
N GLY A 225 0.09 5.48 -23.35
CA GLY A 225 1.29 6.23 -23.70
C GLY A 225 2.61 5.45 -23.59
N PHE A 226 2.59 4.15 -23.29
CA PHE A 226 3.79 3.33 -23.32
C PHE A 226 4.26 3.13 -24.76
N ARG A 227 5.56 3.29 -25.00
CA ARG A 227 6.18 3.13 -26.32
C ARG A 227 6.85 1.77 -26.44
N ALA A 228 6.71 1.15 -27.61
CA ALA A 228 7.41 -0.09 -27.93
C ALA A 228 8.94 0.11 -27.96
N THR A 229 9.65 -0.87 -27.43
CA THR A 229 11.11 -0.99 -27.45
C THR A 229 11.46 -2.45 -27.75
N PRO A 230 12.69 -2.77 -28.19
CA PRO A 230 13.09 -4.16 -28.43
C PRO A 230 12.94 -5.09 -27.21
N LYS A 231 12.93 -4.52 -26.00
CA LYS A 231 12.82 -5.28 -24.73
C LYS A 231 11.42 -5.31 -24.14
N GLY A 232 10.43 -4.63 -24.72
CA GLY A 232 9.08 -4.50 -24.15
C GLY A 232 8.47 -3.10 -24.34
N LEU A 233 7.59 -2.72 -23.43
CA LEU A 233 6.88 -1.43 -23.42
C LEU A 233 7.48 -0.50 -22.37
N ARG A 234 7.75 0.74 -22.74
CA ARG A 234 8.38 1.73 -21.84
C ARG A 234 7.59 3.03 -21.77
N LEU A 235 7.44 3.54 -20.57
CA LEU A 235 6.91 4.87 -20.28
C LEU A 235 7.92 5.69 -19.49
N ARG A 236 7.99 6.99 -19.78
CA ARG A 236 8.87 7.97 -19.14
C ARG A 236 8.15 9.33 -19.15
N ALA A 237 8.41 10.17 -18.16
CA ALA A 237 8.00 11.58 -18.13
C ALA A 237 8.61 12.40 -19.28
#